data_AF-A0A2K3JHP2-F1
#
_entry.id   AF-A0A2K3JHP2-F1
#
_cell.length_a   1.000
_cell.length_b   1.000
_cell.length_c   1.000
_cell.angle_alpha   90.00
_cell.angle_beta   90.00
_cell.angle_gamma   90.00
#
_symmetry.space_group_name_H-M   'P 1'
#
loop_
_entity.id
_entity.type
_entity.pdbx_description
1 polymer ?
#
loop_
_entity_poly.entity_id
_entity_poly.type
_entity_poly.pdbx_seq_one_letter_code
_entity_poly.pdbx_strand_id
1 'polypeptide(L)'
;MKKKVYQLFICMLLIGMLLAVASDSVSADQDGDYVYITSGTPLAATITGYTGAGGDIIIPSMLGGYPTVHIGDEAFKACFTLTSVVIPDSVVTIGAGAFNSCNNLTSVTIPGSVSTIGHYAFYFCNSLSSVIIPASVLTIEDFAFYYCLSLSSVTIGSGVTTIGDYAFYSCTSLSSLIITYGVTAIGNSTFSCCTALPSVIIPRSVTTIGSETFSYCSSLTSITFLGLVAPATVGEKWISDTPAEIRGHAYAASNFPLPGEVWNGLIMGAEISGDTTPPVAAVTLTPSNPSLIQTVTFNASASYDSDGSIILYEWDWNNDGVYEESHTTPITTHAWAEAGNYLITVRVTDNVGATSTKSITVQVSGEGGADNTGIPGFELICGIGAMMISILFLKKKRNR
;
A
#
# COMPACT_ATOMS: atom_id res chain seq x y z
N MET A 1 48.93 48.80 -6.20
CA MET A 1 47.55 48.36 -6.47
C MET A 1 47.37 47.28 -7.55
N LYS A 2 48.36 47.01 -8.43
CA LYS A 2 48.17 46.05 -9.55
C LYS A 2 48.48 44.57 -9.28
N LYS A 3 49.17 44.20 -8.19
CA LYS A 3 49.51 42.79 -7.86
C LYS A 3 48.43 42.00 -7.10
N LYS A 4 47.53 42.68 -6.34
CA LYS A 4 46.45 42.00 -5.60
C LYS A 4 45.22 41.64 -6.46
N VAL A 5 45.10 42.23 -7.66
CA VAL A 5 43.98 41.94 -8.58
C VAL A 5 44.24 40.66 -9.37
N TYR A 6 45.49 40.34 -9.72
CA TYR A 6 45.83 39.10 -10.43
C TYR A 6 45.64 37.83 -9.58
N GLN A 7 45.89 37.91 -8.28
CA GLN A 7 45.73 36.77 -7.38
C GLN A 7 44.25 36.48 -7.05
N LEU A 8 43.37 37.49 -7.14
CA LEU A 8 41.92 37.32 -7.01
C LEU A 8 41.28 36.79 -8.30
N PHE A 9 41.79 37.18 -9.47
CA PHE A 9 41.31 36.67 -10.76
C PHE A 9 41.74 35.22 -11.03
N ILE A 10 42.93 34.80 -10.58
CA ILE A 10 43.36 33.40 -10.71
C ILE A 10 42.58 32.47 -9.77
N CYS A 11 42.19 32.94 -8.56
CA CYS A 11 41.28 32.17 -7.70
C CYS A 11 39.84 32.09 -8.25
N MET A 12 39.34 33.11 -8.95
CA MET A 12 38.01 33.06 -9.58
C MET A 12 37.97 32.20 -10.85
N LEU A 13 39.10 32.07 -11.56
CA LEU A 13 39.23 31.15 -12.70
C LEU A 13 39.42 29.67 -12.27
N LEU A 14 39.93 29.41 -11.06
CA LEU A 14 40.04 28.05 -10.49
C LEU A 14 38.81 27.58 -9.72
N ILE A 15 37.91 28.48 -9.29
CA ILE A 15 36.62 28.13 -8.68
C ILE A 15 35.51 27.98 -9.75
N GLY A 16 35.70 28.56 -10.94
CA GLY A 16 34.78 28.45 -12.07
C GLY A 16 34.99 27.23 -12.99
N MET A 17 35.95 26.35 -12.69
CA MET A 17 36.31 25.20 -13.54
C MET A 17 36.22 23.85 -12.80
N LEU A 18 35.29 23.75 -11.84
CA LEU A 18 34.83 22.48 -11.25
C LEU A 18 33.35 22.55 -10.90
N LEU A 19 32.55 23.02 -11.86
CA LEU A 19 31.13 22.70 -11.99
C LEU A 19 30.91 22.35 -13.45
N ALA A 20 31.69 21.38 -13.93
CA ALA A 20 31.10 20.42 -14.83
C ALA A 20 30.02 19.75 -13.98
N VAL A 21 28.79 20.24 -14.08
CA VAL A 21 27.66 19.34 -13.96
C VAL A 21 27.91 18.40 -15.13
N ALA A 22 28.64 17.32 -14.87
CA ALA A 22 28.40 16.12 -15.64
C ALA A 22 26.88 15.99 -15.54
N SER A 23 26.20 16.19 -16.66
CA SER A 23 24.97 15.46 -16.84
C SER A 23 25.44 14.02 -16.67
N ASP A 24 25.34 13.50 -15.43
CA ASP A 24 25.53 12.10 -15.15
C ASP A 24 24.43 11.47 -15.98
N SER A 25 24.76 11.15 -17.23
CA SER A 25 24.15 10.04 -17.92
C SER A 25 24.28 8.94 -16.90
N VAL A 26 23.17 8.59 -16.26
CA VAL A 26 23.14 7.55 -15.24
C VAL A 26 23.54 6.29 -15.98
N SER A 27 24.84 6.02 -16.02
CA SER A 27 25.39 4.91 -16.77
C SER A 27 24.95 3.68 -16.02
N ALA A 28 24.22 2.81 -16.71
CA ALA A 28 23.85 1.53 -16.15
C ALA A 28 25.12 0.80 -15.69
N ASP A 29 25.15 0.42 -14.43
CA ASP A 29 26.20 -0.41 -13.83
C ASP A 29 25.71 -1.86 -13.79
N GLN A 30 26.63 -2.79 -13.55
CA GLN A 30 26.34 -4.22 -13.54
C GLN A 30 26.90 -4.86 -12.26
N ASP A 31 26.04 -5.61 -11.57
CA ASP A 31 26.41 -6.42 -10.41
C ASP A 31 25.93 -7.85 -10.64
N GLY A 32 26.87 -8.71 -11.04
CA GLY A 32 26.58 -10.07 -11.50
C GLY A 32 25.63 -10.07 -12.71
N ASP A 33 24.47 -10.71 -12.54
CA ASP A 33 23.46 -10.88 -13.58
C ASP A 33 22.57 -9.63 -13.77
N TYR A 34 22.66 -8.65 -12.86
CA TYR A 34 21.75 -7.50 -12.81
C TYR A 34 22.39 -6.24 -13.37
N VAL A 35 21.68 -5.59 -14.29
CA VAL A 35 21.99 -4.26 -14.79
C VAL A 35 21.12 -3.27 -14.03
N TYR A 36 21.70 -2.20 -13.50
CA TYR A 36 21.00 -1.27 -12.62
C TYR A 36 21.49 0.18 -12.78
N ILE A 37 20.67 1.13 -12.35
CA ILE A 37 21.02 2.54 -12.24
C ILE A 37 20.82 3.00 -10.78
N THR A 38 21.54 4.03 -10.36
CA THR A 38 21.35 4.64 -9.03
C THR A 38 20.79 6.04 -9.13
N SER A 39 19.81 6.37 -8.29
CA SER A 39 19.22 7.71 -8.22
C SER A 39 18.70 8.04 -6.82
N GLY A 40 18.34 9.30 -6.58
CA GLY A 40 17.77 9.75 -5.31
C GLY A 40 18.81 10.16 -4.26
N THR A 41 18.32 10.63 -3.11
CA THR A 41 19.12 10.99 -1.94
C THR A 41 18.39 10.48 -0.67
N PRO A 42 18.84 9.38 -0.03
CA PRO A 42 20.03 8.58 -0.36
C PRO A 42 19.91 7.87 -1.72
N LEU A 43 21.06 7.50 -2.30
CA LEU A 43 21.10 6.75 -3.55
C LEU A 43 20.48 5.37 -3.35
N ALA A 44 19.58 4.99 -4.26
CA ALA A 44 18.95 3.69 -4.33
C ALA A 44 19.13 3.09 -5.74
N ALA A 45 19.23 1.76 -5.81
CA ALA A 45 19.36 1.02 -7.06
C ALA A 45 17.98 0.69 -7.66
N THR A 46 17.87 0.92 -8.96
CA THR A 46 16.77 0.48 -9.84
C THR A 46 17.32 -0.54 -10.82
N ILE A 47 16.80 -1.78 -10.78
CA ILE A 47 17.15 -2.80 -11.76
C ILE A 47 16.55 -2.39 -13.11
N THR A 48 17.37 -2.30 -14.15
CA THR A 48 16.95 -1.95 -15.51
C THR A 48 17.12 -3.09 -16.49
N GLY A 49 17.77 -4.19 -16.08
CA GLY A 49 17.90 -5.38 -16.89
C GLY A 49 18.39 -6.58 -16.08
N TYR A 50 18.03 -7.77 -16.56
CA TYR A 50 18.54 -9.04 -16.08
C TYR A 50 19.15 -9.84 -17.24
N THR A 51 20.39 -10.30 -17.03
CA THR A 51 21.21 -11.01 -18.03
C THR A 51 21.58 -12.42 -17.60
N GLY A 52 21.10 -12.85 -16.44
CA GLY A 52 21.37 -14.17 -15.91
C GLY A 52 20.63 -15.28 -16.63
N ALA A 53 20.96 -16.53 -16.27
CA ALA A 53 20.40 -17.70 -16.92
C ALA A 53 18.91 -17.94 -16.63
N GLY A 54 18.31 -17.27 -15.64
CA GLY A 54 16.95 -17.51 -15.15
C GLY A 54 16.88 -18.65 -14.14
N GLY A 55 15.80 -19.44 -14.18
CA GLY A 55 15.47 -20.41 -13.14
C GLY A 55 14.82 -19.75 -11.93
N ASP A 56 15.15 -20.25 -10.74
CA ASP A 56 14.66 -19.70 -9.48
C ASP A 56 15.63 -18.61 -8.99
N ILE A 57 15.16 -17.37 -8.93
CA ILE A 57 16.01 -16.23 -8.55
C ILE A 57 15.52 -15.57 -7.26
N ILE A 58 16.49 -15.06 -6.50
CA ILE A 58 16.26 -14.15 -5.38
C ILE A 58 16.91 -12.83 -5.77
N ILE A 59 16.10 -11.77 -5.93
CA ILE A 59 16.63 -10.45 -6.26
C ILE A 59 17.46 -9.93 -5.07
N PRO A 60 18.71 -9.49 -5.28
CA PRO A 60 19.54 -8.95 -4.22
C PRO A 60 18.92 -7.70 -3.58
N SER A 61 18.89 -7.63 -2.25
CA SER A 61 18.45 -6.43 -1.53
C SER A 61 19.45 -5.26 -1.64
N MET A 62 20.66 -5.53 -2.15
CA MET A 62 21.70 -4.55 -2.41
C MET A 62 22.34 -4.83 -3.77
N LEU A 63 22.56 -3.79 -4.59
CA LEU A 63 23.30 -3.84 -5.85
C LEU A 63 24.37 -2.75 -5.84
N GLY A 64 25.62 -3.12 -6.04
CA GLY A 64 26.77 -2.19 -5.99
C GLY A 64 26.93 -1.46 -4.66
N GLY A 65 26.42 -2.03 -3.56
CA GLY A 65 26.41 -1.39 -2.24
C GLY A 65 25.26 -0.41 -1.99
N TYR A 66 24.30 -0.29 -2.91
CA TYR A 66 23.09 0.52 -2.75
C TYR A 66 21.86 -0.37 -2.52
N PRO A 67 20.89 0.04 -1.68
CA PRO A 67 19.64 -0.69 -1.52
C PRO A 67 18.89 -0.84 -2.85
N THR A 68 18.45 -2.05 -3.17
CA THR A 68 17.59 -2.31 -4.32
C THR A 68 16.16 -1.94 -3.97
N VAL A 69 15.68 -0.82 -4.51
CA VAL A 69 14.39 -0.24 -4.15
C VAL A 69 13.37 -0.35 -5.29
N HIS A 70 13.84 -0.49 -6.52
CA HIS A 70 12.96 -0.52 -7.69
C HIS A 70 13.33 -1.67 -8.64
N ILE A 71 12.32 -2.37 -9.12
CA ILE A 71 12.41 -3.13 -10.37
C ILE A 71 11.89 -2.21 -11.45
N GLY A 72 12.78 -1.77 -12.34
CA GLY A 72 12.45 -0.83 -13.41
C GLY A 72 11.64 -1.47 -14.53
N ASP A 73 11.22 -0.61 -15.45
CA ASP A 73 10.42 -1.01 -16.60
C ASP A 73 11.15 -2.05 -17.45
N GLU A 74 10.42 -3.08 -17.86
CA GLU A 74 10.91 -4.17 -18.72
C GLU A 74 12.16 -4.91 -18.21
N ALA A 75 12.55 -4.76 -16.94
CA ALA A 75 13.82 -5.28 -16.40
C ALA A 75 14.03 -6.79 -16.59
N PHE A 76 12.97 -7.58 -16.54
CA PHE A 76 12.95 -9.03 -16.77
C PHE A 76 12.04 -9.40 -17.96
N LYS A 77 11.76 -8.46 -18.86
CA LYS A 77 10.89 -8.71 -20.01
C LYS A 77 11.44 -9.86 -20.87
N ALA A 78 10.55 -10.77 -21.24
CA ALA A 78 10.84 -11.95 -22.05
C ALA A 78 11.94 -12.85 -21.46
N CYS A 79 12.11 -12.86 -20.13
CA CYS A 79 12.95 -13.84 -19.44
C CYS A 79 12.27 -15.22 -19.43
N PHE A 80 12.25 -15.89 -20.58
CA PHE A 80 11.57 -17.17 -20.78
C PHE A 80 12.12 -18.32 -19.92
N THR A 81 13.32 -18.18 -19.37
CA THR A 81 13.94 -19.20 -18.50
C THR A 81 13.60 -19.02 -17.03
N LEU A 82 13.00 -17.90 -16.64
CA LEU A 82 12.64 -17.58 -15.26
C LEU A 82 11.48 -18.45 -14.78
N THR A 83 11.66 -19.16 -13.65
CA THR A 83 10.66 -20.09 -13.08
C THR A 83 10.07 -19.60 -11.77
N SER A 84 10.85 -18.91 -10.94
CA SER A 84 10.35 -18.22 -9.75
C SER A 84 11.18 -16.98 -9.40
N VAL A 85 10.55 -16.01 -8.73
CA VAL A 85 11.20 -14.77 -8.28
C VAL A 85 10.82 -14.49 -6.83
N VAL A 86 11.83 -14.29 -5.98
CA VAL A 86 11.66 -13.68 -4.65
C VAL A 86 12.14 -12.24 -4.72
N ILE A 87 11.23 -11.29 -4.48
CA ILE A 87 11.51 -9.86 -4.44
C ILE A 87 11.79 -9.46 -2.98
N PRO A 88 12.89 -8.77 -2.66
CA PRO A 88 13.24 -8.41 -1.28
C PRO A 88 12.39 -7.25 -0.75
N ASP A 89 12.19 -7.20 0.58
CA ASP A 89 11.40 -6.19 1.29
C ASP A 89 11.93 -4.73 1.14
N SER A 90 13.10 -4.55 0.54
CA SER A 90 13.60 -3.22 0.19
C SER A 90 12.92 -2.63 -1.06
N VAL A 91 12.30 -3.47 -1.90
CA VAL A 91 11.67 -3.05 -3.15
C VAL A 91 10.30 -2.46 -2.87
N VAL A 92 10.07 -1.24 -3.38
CA VAL A 92 8.81 -0.50 -3.19
C VAL A 92 7.99 -0.38 -4.47
N THR A 93 8.60 -0.56 -5.65
CA THR A 93 7.87 -0.51 -6.94
C THR A 93 8.28 -1.61 -7.90
N ILE A 94 7.29 -2.18 -8.59
CA ILE A 94 7.46 -3.04 -9.77
C ILE A 94 7.03 -2.24 -10.99
N GLY A 95 7.99 -1.93 -11.87
CA GLY A 95 7.82 -1.08 -13.03
C GLY A 95 6.96 -1.69 -14.14
N ALA A 96 6.68 -0.87 -15.15
CA ALA A 96 5.83 -1.26 -16.27
C ALA A 96 6.49 -2.39 -17.08
N GLY A 97 5.73 -3.46 -17.33
CA GLY A 97 6.23 -4.60 -18.09
C GLY A 97 7.41 -5.35 -17.45
N ALA A 98 7.70 -5.13 -16.15
CA ALA A 98 8.89 -5.65 -15.49
C ALA A 98 9.12 -7.15 -15.73
N PHE A 99 8.08 -7.97 -15.68
CA PHE A 99 8.10 -9.42 -15.93
C PHE A 99 7.27 -9.82 -17.16
N ASN A 100 6.99 -8.88 -18.07
CA ASN A 100 6.20 -9.15 -19.27
C ASN A 100 6.78 -10.33 -20.07
N SER A 101 5.93 -11.28 -20.45
CA SER A 101 6.29 -12.47 -21.24
C SER A 101 7.30 -13.40 -20.56
N CYS A 102 7.40 -13.38 -19.22
CA CYS A 102 8.08 -14.44 -18.46
C CYS A 102 7.21 -15.71 -18.45
N ASN A 103 7.06 -16.36 -19.62
CA ASN A 103 6.04 -17.40 -19.80
C ASN A 103 6.20 -18.63 -18.88
N ASN A 104 7.41 -18.92 -18.40
CA ASN A 104 7.70 -20.03 -17.49
C ASN A 104 7.67 -19.63 -16.00
N LEU A 105 7.40 -18.37 -15.67
CA LEU A 105 7.32 -17.91 -14.29
C LEU A 105 6.10 -18.56 -13.64
N THR A 106 6.34 -19.41 -12.65
CA THR A 106 5.30 -20.19 -11.95
C THR A 106 4.87 -19.55 -10.63
N SER A 107 5.77 -18.80 -9.99
CA SER A 107 5.54 -18.13 -8.72
C SER A 107 6.32 -16.82 -8.61
N VAL A 108 5.71 -15.84 -7.96
CA VAL A 108 6.34 -14.58 -7.57
C VAL A 108 5.94 -14.26 -6.13
N THR A 109 6.92 -13.90 -5.30
CA THR A 109 6.64 -13.39 -3.95
C THR A 109 6.76 -11.86 -3.97
N ILE A 110 5.63 -11.17 -3.83
CA ILE A 110 5.56 -9.70 -3.76
C ILE A 110 5.59 -9.28 -2.28
N PRO A 111 6.64 -8.57 -1.82
CA PRO A 111 6.78 -8.21 -0.41
C PRO A 111 5.82 -7.07 -0.02
N GLY A 112 5.53 -6.99 1.28
CA GLY A 112 4.65 -5.98 1.87
C GLY A 112 5.19 -4.54 1.85
N SER A 113 6.34 -4.32 1.21
CA SER A 113 6.91 -3.00 0.92
C SER A 113 6.46 -2.43 -0.43
N VAL A 114 5.96 -3.27 -1.35
CA VAL A 114 5.56 -2.85 -2.69
C VAL A 114 4.25 -2.07 -2.60
N SER A 115 4.25 -0.84 -3.11
CA SER A 115 3.07 0.03 -3.17
C SER A 115 2.40 0.09 -4.53
N THR A 116 3.13 -0.22 -5.61
CA THR A 116 2.63 -0.15 -6.99
C THR A 116 3.05 -1.37 -7.81
N ILE A 117 2.09 -1.95 -8.53
CA ILE A 117 2.31 -2.93 -9.60
C ILE A 117 1.99 -2.24 -10.92
N GLY A 118 3.03 -1.97 -11.71
CA GLY A 118 2.93 -1.17 -12.92
C GLY A 118 2.16 -1.84 -14.06
N HIS A 119 1.80 -1.01 -15.03
CA HIS A 119 1.15 -1.40 -16.27
C HIS A 119 1.88 -2.57 -16.95
N TYR A 120 1.16 -3.61 -17.39
CA TYR A 120 1.74 -4.81 -17.99
C TYR A 120 2.75 -5.60 -17.12
N ALA A 121 2.90 -5.35 -15.81
CA ALA A 121 3.99 -5.90 -15.01
C ALA A 121 4.19 -7.42 -15.16
N PHE A 122 3.12 -8.21 -15.20
CA PHE A 122 3.12 -9.66 -15.39
C PHE A 122 2.33 -10.09 -16.65
N TYR A 123 2.22 -9.21 -17.64
CA TYR A 123 1.54 -9.48 -18.91
C TYR A 123 2.09 -10.75 -19.59
N PHE A 124 1.24 -11.67 -20.03
CA PHE A 124 1.61 -12.98 -20.61
C PHE A 124 2.49 -13.88 -19.72
N CYS A 125 2.45 -13.76 -18.39
CA CYS A 125 3.04 -14.76 -17.49
C CYS A 125 2.18 -16.04 -17.45
N ASN A 126 2.12 -16.76 -18.57
CA ASN A 126 1.17 -17.84 -18.82
C ASN A 126 1.24 -19.00 -17.80
N SER A 127 2.38 -19.24 -17.16
CA SER A 127 2.56 -20.31 -16.17
C SER A 127 2.36 -19.86 -14.73
N LEU A 128 2.12 -18.56 -14.47
CA LEU A 128 1.98 -18.05 -13.11
C LEU A 128 0.73 -18.65 -12.49
N SER A 129 0.90 -19.40 -11.40
CA SER A 129 -0.15 -20.27 -10.86
C SER A 129 -1.03 -19.59 -9.81
N SER A 130 -0.43 -18.70 -9.02
CA SER A 130 -1.10 -17.93 -7.97
C SER A 130 -0.35 -16.62 -7.72
N VAL A 131 -1.07 -15.63 -7.21
CA VAL A 131 -0.47 -14.37 -6.73
C VAL A 131 -1.19 -13.87 -5.49
N ILE A 132 -0.40 -13.41 -4.52
CA ILE A 132 -0.87 -12.67 -3.36
C ILE A 132 -0.39 -11.23 -3.55
N ILE A 133 -1.35 -10.31 -3.71
CA ILE A 133 -1.10 -8.87 -3.77
C ILE A 133 -1.17 -8.36 -2.33
N PRO A 134 -0.07 -7.86 -1.75
CA PRO A 134 -0.04 -7.47 -0.35
C PRO A 134 -0.89 -6.22 -0.10
N ALA A 135 -1.29 -6.01 1.16
CA ALA A 135 -2.10 -4.87 1.57
C ALA A 135 -1.37 -3.51 1.41
N SER A 136 -0.07 -3.50 1.18
CA SER A 136 0.70 -2.29 0.88
C SER A 136 0.47 -1.75 -0.53
N VAL A 137 0.00 -2.59 -1.46
CA VAL A 137 -0.26 -2.17 -2.84
C VAL A 137 -1.52 -1.31 -2.87
N LEU A 138 -1.40 -0.11 -3.42
CA LEU A 138 -2.51 0.85 -3.52
C LEU A 138 -3.28 0.71 -4.83
N THR A 139 -2.57 0.37 -5.90
CA THR A 139 -3.10 0.28 -7.26
C THR A 139 -2.51 -0.92 -7.99
N ILE A 140 -3.37 -1.70 -8.64
CA ILE A 140 -2.99 -2.65 -9.69
C ILE A 140 -3.29 -1.95 -11.02
N GLU A 141 -2.26 -1.60 -11.79
CA GLU A 141 -2.45 -0.86 -13.04
C GLU A 141 -3.00 -1.73 -14.18
N ASP A 142 -3.35 -1.08 -15.29
CA ASP A 142 -4.01 -1.74 -16.42
C ASP A 142 -3.15 -2.90 -16.97
N PHE A 143 -3.82 -3.96 -17.39
CA PHE A 143 -3.21 -5.15 -17.99
C PHE A 143 -2.13 -5.87 -17.13
N ALA A 144 -2.02 -5.56 -15.83
CA ALA A 144 -0.93 -6.05 -14.98
C ALA A 144 -0.74 -7.58 -15.01
N PHE A 145 -1.81 -8.36 -15.02
CA PHE A 145 -1.82 -9.83 -15.07
C PHE A 145 -2.58 -10.38 -16.30
N TYR A 146 -2.66 -9.60 -17.38
CA TYR A 146 -3.34 -9.99 -18.61
C TYR A 146 -2.76 -11.27 -19.22
N TYR A 147 -3.64 -12.20 -19.65
CA TYR A 147 -3.27 -13.53 -20.15
C TYR A 147 -2.38 -14.35 -19.20
N CYS A 148 -2.50 -14.21 -17.88
CA CYS A 148 -1.92 -15.20 -16.96
C CYS A 148 -2.76 -16.49 -16.97
N LEU A 149 -2.64 -17.28 -18.04
CA LEU A 149 -3.54 -18.41 -18.36
C LEU A 149 -3.64 -19.47 -17.26
N SER A 150 -2.55 -19.72 -16.52
CA SER A 150 -2.50 -20.71 -15.42
C SER A 150 -2.87 -20.13 -14.06
N LEU A 151 -3.18 -18.83 -13.98
CA LEU A 151 -3.44 -18.15 -12.72
C LEU A 151 -4.76 -18.64 -12.14
N SER A 152 -4.66 -19.51 -11.15
CA SER A 152 -5.80 -20.23 -10.57
C SER A 152 -6.35 -19.57 -9.30
N SER A 153 -5.50 -18.85 -8.58
CA SER A 153 -5.84 -18.18 -7.33
C SER A 153 -5.22 -16.79 -7.24
N VAL A 154 -6.05 -15.80 -6.93
CA VAL A 154 -5.64 -14.41 -6.68
C VAL A 154 -6.19 -13.96 -5.34
N THR A 155 -5.33 -13.40 -4.50
CA THR A 155 -5.74 -12.65 -3.30
C THR A 155 -5.32 -11.21 -3.44
N ILE A 156 -6.29 -10.30 -3.43
CA ILE A 156 -6.09 -8.86 -3.52
C ILE A 156 -6.13 -8.28 -2.09
N GLY A 157 -5.02 -7.70 -1.64
CA GLY A 157 -4.88 -7.14 -0.30
C GLY A 157 -5.78 -5.94 -0.02
N SER A 158 -6.00 -5.64 1.27
CA SER A 158 -6.97 -4.64 1.73
C SER A 158 -6.59 -3.18 1.43
N GLY A 159 -5.32 -2.87 1.14
CA GLY A 159 -4.94 -1.51 0.75
C GLY A 159 -5.16 -1.20 -0.73
N VAL A 160 -5.49 -2.19 -1.56
CA VAL A 160 -5.74 -1.98 -2.98
C VAL A 160 -7.04 -1.20 -3.14
N THR A 161 -6.95 0.02 -3.66
CA THR A 161 -8.10 0.91 -3.85
C THR A 161 -8.71 0.80 -5.24
N THR A 162 -7.86 0.52 -6.24
CA THR A 162 -8.24 0.48 -7.67
C THR A 162 -7.59 -0.71 -8.35
N ILE A 163 -8.40 -1.45 -9.13
CA ILE A 163 -7.93 -2.49 -10.05
C ILE A 163 -8.15 -1.98 -11.48
N GLY A 164 -7.06 -1.87 -12.25
CA GLY A 164 -7.05 -1.31 -13.58
C GLY A 164 -7.82 -2.11 -14.63
N ASP A 165 -7.97 -1.48 -15.79
CA ASP A 165 -8.62 -2.05 -16.96
C ASP A 165 -7.84 -3.29 -17.43
N TYR A 166 -8.55 -4.35 -17.79
CA TYR A 166 -7.99 -5.61 -18.27
C TYR A 166 -6.97 -6.29 -17.33
N ALA A 167 -6.86 -5.88 -16.06
CA ALA A 167 -5.78 -6.32 -15.18
C ALA A 167 -5.68 -7.85 -15.04
N PHE A 168 -6.78 -8.59 -15.06
CA PHE A 168 -6.82 -10.06 -15.01
C PHE A 168 -7.55 -10.68 -16.23
N TYR A 169 -7.58 -9.95 -17.35
CA TYR A 169 -8.27 -10.42 -18.56
C TYR A 169 -7.69 -11.74 -19.06
N SER A 170 -8.56 -12.68 -19.44
CA SER A 170 -8.20 -14.02 -19.90
C SER A 170 -7.33 -14.81 -18.93
N CYS A 171 -7.46 -14.60 -17.61
CA CYS A 171 -6.98 -15.55 -16.61
C CYS A 171 -7.93 -16.76 -16.57
N THR A 172 -7.89 -17.59 -17.62
CA THR A 172 -8.90 -18.65 -17.88
C THR A 172 -8.94 -19.74 -16.81
N SER A 173 -7.86 -19.95 -16.05
CA SER A 173 -7.81 -20.91 -14.93
C SER A 173 -8.29 -20.33 -13.59
N LEU A 174 -8.59 -19.02 -13.53
CA LEU A 174 -8.92 -18.33 -12.28
C LEU A 174 -10.22 -18.89 -11.70
N SER A 175 -10.10 -19.63 -10.61
CA SER A 175 -11.22 -20.30 -9.93
C SER A 175 -11.39 -19.84 -8.48
N SER A 176 -10.35 -19.24 -7.90
CA SER A 176 -10.37 -18.64 -6.58
C SER A 176 -9.94 -17.17 -6.65
N LEU A 177 -10.87 -16.26 -6.37
CA LEU A 177 -10.63 -14.83 -6.34
C LEU A 177 -11.11 -14.25 -5.01
N ILE A 178 -10.18 -13.65 -4.28
CA ILE A 178 -10.47 -12.91 -3.05
C ILE A 178 -10.20 -11.43 -3.31
N ILE A 179 -11.27 -10.63 -3.33
CA ILE A 179 -11.20 -9.18 -3.34
C ILE A 179 -11.46 -8.70 -1.91
N THR A 180 -10.41 -8.26 -1.22
CA THR A 180 -10.54 -7.77 0.16
C THR A 180 -11.21 -6.39 0.19
N TYR A 181 -11.76 -6.01 1.34
CA TYR A 181 -12.25 -4.65 1.60
C TYR A 181 -11.13 -3.62 1.40
N GLY A 182 -11.43 -2.54 0.69
CA GLY A 182 -10.45 -1.54 0.25
C GLY A 182 -10.65 -1.16 -1.21
N VAL A 183 -10.96 -2.14 -2.05
CA VAL A 183 -11.22 -1.91 -3.47
C VAL A 183 -12.48 -1.08 -3.63
N THR A 184 -12.34 0.08 -4.27
CA THR A 184 -13.44 1.03 -4.54
C THR A 184 -13.88 1.03 -6.00
N ALA A 185 -12.95 0.71 -6.91
CA ALA A 185 -13.20 0.66 -8.34
C ALA A 185 -12.54 -0.58 -8.97
N ILE A 186 -13.33 -1.28 -9.78
CA ILE A 186 -12.90 -2.39 -10.63
C ILE A 186 -13.02 -1.92 -12.08
N GLY A 187 -11.93 -1.95 -12.83
CA GLY A 187 -11.85 -1.45 -14.21
C GLY A 187 -12.67 -2.23 -15.23
N ASN A 188 -12.59 -1.76 -16.47
CA ASN A 188 -13.22 -2.37 -17.63
C ASN A 188 -12.54 -3.71 -17.94
N SER A 189 -13.35 -4.73 -18.27
CA SER A 189 -12.88 -6.04 -18.71
C SER A 189 -11.90 -6.73 -17.74
N THR A 190 -11.83 -6.29 -16.47
CA THR A 190 -10.81 -6.73 -15.51
C THR A 190 -10.76 -8.25 -15.35
N PHE A 191 -11.91 -8.92 -15.29
CA PHE A 191 -12.01 -10.39 -15.19
C PHE A 191 -12.67 -11.02 -16.43
N SER A 192 -12.71 -10.31 -17.55
CA SER A 192 -13.31 -10.84 -18.77
C SER A 192 -12.54 -12.08 -19.24
N CYS A 193 -13.26 -13.08 -19.76
CA CYS A 193 -12.74 -14.40 -20.12
C CYS A 193 -12.12 -15.20 -18.96
N CYS A 194 -12.42 -14.89 -17.69
CA CYS A 194 -12.09 -15.77 -16.56
C CYS A 194 -13.08 -16.96 -16.52
N THR A 195 -12.92 -17.88 -17.48
CA THR A 195 -13.90 -18.94 -17.77
C THR A 195 -14.05 -19.98 -16.68
N ALA A 196 -13.09 -20.11 -15.77
CA ALA A 196 -13.14 -21.04 -14.63
C ALA A 196 -13.74 -20.44 -13.34
N LEU A 197 -14.08 -19.15 -13.31
CA LEU A 197 -14.51 -18.45 -12.10
C LEU A 197 -15.96 -18.82 -11.75
N PRO A 198 -16.23 -19.55 -10.64
CA PRO A 198 -17.57 -20.06 -10.36
C PRO A 198 -18.47 -19.02 -9.68
N SER A 199 -17.87 -18.15 -8.87
CA SER A 199 -18.54 -17.14 -8.09
C SER A 199 -17.60 -15.99 -7.75
N VAL A 200 -18.16 -14.81 -7.50
CA VAL A 200 -17.40 -13.64 -7.06
C VAL A 200 -18.06 -13.00 -5.84
N ILE A 201 -17.26 -12.58 -4.88
CA ILE A 201 -17.70 -11.74 -3.76
C ILE A 201 -17.20 -10.32 -4.02
N ILE A 202 -18.14 -9.37 -4.11
CA ILE A 202 -17.88 -7.95 -4.27
C ILE A 202 -17.96 -7.30 -2.87
N PRO A 203 -16.83 -6.77 -2.34
CA PRO A 203 -16.80 -6.21 -0.99
C PRO A 203 -17.58 -4.90 -0.90
N ARG A 204 -17.98 -4.52 0.31
CA ARG A 204 -18.82 -3.34 0.57
C ARG A 204 -18.23 -2.00 0.11
N SER A 205 -16.91 -1.94 -0.07
CA SER A 205 -16.20 -0.74 -0.51
C SER A 205 -16.36 -0.44 -2.01
N VAL A 206 -16.77 -1.42 -2.82
CA VAL A 206 -16.85 -1.24 -4.28
C VAL A 206 -18.02 -0.34 -4.65
N THR A 207 -17.70 0.80 -5.27
CA THR A 207 -18.68 1.77 -5.75
C THR A 207 -18.78 1.81 -7.28
N THR A 208 -17.75 1.32 -7.97
CA THR A 208 -17.67 1.32 -9.45
C THR A 208 -17.23 -0.04 -9.97
N ILE A 209 -17.99 -0.57 -10.93
CA ILE A 209 -17.66 -1.78 -11.71
C ILE A 209 -17.65 -1.37 -13.19
N GLY A 210 -16.55 -1.63 -13.89
CA GLY A 210 -16.36 -1.26 -15.28
C GLY A 210 -17.23 -2.03 -16.28
N SER A 211 -17.14 -1.64 -17.54
CA SER A 211 -17.80 -2.33 -18.65
C SER A 211 -17.16 -3.69 -18.87
N GLU A 212 -17.95 -4.68 -19.26
CA GLU A 212 -17.46 -6.04 -19.61
C GLU A 212 -16.64 -6.75 -18.50
N THR A 213 -16.67 -6.29 -17.24
CA THR A 213 -15.81 -6.79 -16.16
C THR A 213 -15.82 -8.32 -15.99
N PHE A 214 -16.97 -8.97 -16.10
CA PHE A 214 -17.15 -10.43 -16.04
C PHE A 214 -17.67 -11.01 -17.37
N SER A 215 -17.43 -10.31 -18.49
CA SER A 215 -17.82 -10.80 -19.81
C SER A 215 -17.17 -12.15 -20.11
N TYR A 216 -17.88 -13.07 -20.77
CA TYR A 216 -17.40 -14.42 -21.09
C TYR A 216 -16.96 -15.28 -19.89
N CYS A 217 -17.37 -14.94 -18.66
CA CYS A 217 -17.13 -15.79 -17.48
C CYS A 217 -18.11 -16.99 -17.48
N SER A 218 -17.81 -18.00 -18.31
CA SER A 218 -18.72 -19.11 -18.63
C SER A 218 -19.04 -20.07 -17.47
N SER A 219 -18.29 -20.04 -16.36
CA SER A 219 -18.59 -20.84 -15.16
C SER A 219 -19.28 -20.02 -14.06
N LEU A 220 -19.49 -18.72 -14.26
CA LEU A 220 -19.97 -17.82 -13.22
C LEU A 220 -21.46 -18.03 -12.97
N THR A 221 -21.80 -18.52 -11.78
CA THR A 221 -23.18 -18.83 -11.37
C THR A 221 -23.69 -17.89 -10.29
N SER A 222 -22.80 -17.22 -9.55
CA SER A 222 -23.17 -16.38 -8.40
C SER A 222 -22.28 -15.16 -8.27
N ILE A 223 -22.88 -14.00 -8.01
CA ILE A 223 -22.19 -12.80 -7.55
C ILE A 223 -22.81 -12.36 -6.23
N THR A 224 -21.99 -12.30 -5.18
CA THR A 224 -22.43 -11.87 -3.84
C THR A 224 -21.93 -10.47 -3.55
N PHE A 225 -22.83 -9.58 -3.11
CA PHE A 225 -22.51 -8.21 -2.73
C PHE A 225 -22.58 -8.06 -1.22
N LEU A 226 -21.50 -7.57 -0.62
CA LEU A 226 -21.41 -7.33 0.83
C LEU A 226 -21.76 -5.88 1.23
N GLY A 227 -22.07 -5.02 0.25
CA GLY A 227 -22.51 -3.65 0.47
C GLY A 227 -24.00 -3.55 0.74
N LEU A 228 -24.39 -2.69 1.69
CA LEU A 228 -25.80 -2.28 1.86
C LEU A 228 -26.26 -1.29 0.79
N VAL A 229 -25.31 -0.68 0.07
CA VAL A 229 -25.55 0.20 -1.06
C VAL A 229 -24.93 -0.45 -2.30
N ALA A 230 -25.74 -0.69 -3.32
CA ALA A 230 -25.32 -1.19 -4.61
C ALA A 230 -24.30 -0.24 -5.26
N PRO A 231 -23.30 -0.76 -6.00
CA PRO A 231 -22.35 0.06 -6.74
C PRO A 231 -23.06 1.16 -7.54
N ALA A 232 -22.61 2.41 -7.37
CA ALA A 232 -23.21 3.59 -7.98
C ALA A 232 -23.05 3.60 -9.51
N THR A 233 -21.95 3.02 -10.01
CA THR A 233 -21.64 2.93 -11.43
C THR A 233 -21.39 1.47 -11.80
N VAL A 234 -22.13 0.97 -12.77
CA VAL A 234 -21.92 -0.35 -13.37
C VAL A 234 -21.85 -0.17 -14.88
N GLY A 235 -20.73 -0.58 -15.48
CA GLY A 235 -20.49 -0.42 -16.91
C GLY A 235 -21.38 -1.33 -17.77
N GLU A 236 -21.45 -0.99 -19.05
CA GLU A 236 -22.25 -1.76 -20.00
C GLU A 236 -21.72 -3.18 -20.13
N LYS A 237 -22.63 -4.14 -20.31
CA LYS A 237 -22.28 -5.55 -20.58
C LYS A 237 -21.35 -6.18 -19.52
N TRP A 238 -21.32 -5.66 -18.30
CA TRP A 238 -20.43 -6.14 -17.22
C TRP A 238 -20.55 -7.64 -16.92
N ILE A 239 -21.65 -8.30 -17.30
CA ILE A 239 -21.88 -9.76 -17.20
C ILE A 239 -22.35 -10.37 -18.55
N SER A 240 -22.00 -9.80 -19.70
CA SER A 240 -22.38 -10.39 -21.00
C SER A 240 -21.73 -11.76 -21.22
N ASP A 241 -22.39 -12.62 -22.00
CA ASP A 241 -21.85 -13.95 -22.36
C ASP A 241 -21.53 -14.84 -21.14
N THR A 242 -22.23 -14.60 -20.03
CA THR A 242 -22.25 -15.45 -18.84
C THR A 242 -23.44 -16.43 -18.89
N PRO A 243 -23.46 -17.49 -18.06
CA PRO A 243 -24.60 -18.40 -17.97
C PRO A 243 -25.91 -17.67 -17.61
N ALA A 244 -27.02 -18.08 -18.24
CA ALA A 244 -28.33 -17.44 -18.03
C ALA A 244 -28.87 -17.62 -16.60
N GLU A 245 -28.37 -18.63 -15.89
CA GLU A 245 -28.68 -18.95 -14.51
C GLU A 245 -27.90 -18.13 -13.48
N ILE A 246 -26.98 -17.25 -13.88
CA ILE A 246 -26.24 -16.40 -12.93
C ILE A 246 -27.20 -15.61 -12.03
N ARG A 247 -26.91 -15.56 -10.73
CA ARG A 247 -27.70 -14.81 -9.73
C ARG A 247 -26.85 -13.84 -8.93
N GLY A 248 -27.43 -12.68 -8.65
CA GLY A 248 -26.90 -11.72 -7.69
C GLY A 248 -27.44 -11.99 -6.30
N HIS A 249 -26.63 -11.86 -5.26
CA HIS A 249 -27.03 -12.09 -3.88
C HIS A 249 -26.60 -10.91 -3.02
N ALA A 250 -27.51 -10.36 -2.22
CA ALA A 250 -27.25 -9.21 -1.35
C ALA A 250 -28.06 -9.34 -0.06
N TYR A 251 -27.74 -8.51 0.93
CA TYR A 251 -28.48 -8.48 2.19
C TYR A 251 -29.91 -7.96 1.99
N ALA A 252 -30.86 -8.49 2.77
CA ALA A 252 -32.25 -8.00 2.80
C ALA A 252 -32.35 -6.51 3.20
N ALA A 253 -31.40 -6.03 4.00
CA ALA A 253 -31.32 -4.63 4.43
C ALA A 253 -30.66 -3.69 3.40
N SER A 254 -30.16 -4.22 2.28
CA SER A 254 -29.51 -3.43 1.24
C SER A 254 -30.53 -2.71 0.35
N ASN A 255 -30.05 -1.78 -0.49
CA ASN A 255 -30.87 -1.14 -1.51
C ASN A 255 -30.92 -1.90 -2.85
N PHE A 256 -30.46 -3.16 -2.89
CA PHE A 256 -30.60 -3.99 -4.08
C PHE A 256 -32.08 -4.37 -4.31
N PRO A 257 -32.49 -4.64 -5.57
CA PRO A 257 -33.82 -5.16 -5.87
C PRO A 257 -34.12 -6.49 -5.17
N LEU A 258 -35.40 -6.80 -5.01
CA LEU A 258 -35.86 -8.02 -4.33
C LEU A 258 -35.49 -9.28 -5.14
N PRO A 259 -35.45 -10.47 -4.51
CA PRO A 259 -35.27 -11.73 -5.21
C PRO A 259 -36.24 -11.90 -6.40
N GLY A 260 -35.69 -12.18 -7.58
CA GLY A 260 -36.38 -12.31 -8.86
C GLY A 260 -36.39 -11.05 -9.73
N GLU A 261 -36.09 -9.88 -9.16
CA GLU A 261 -35.97 -8.63 -9.92
C GLU A 261 -34.60 -8.48 -10.59
N VAL A 262 -34.51 -7.56 -11.54
CA VAL A 262 -33.29 -7.33 -12.34
C VAL A 262 -32.57 -6.06 -11.88
N TRP A 263 -31.28 -6.18 -11.59
CA TRP A 263 -30.36 -5.07 -11.31
C TRP A 263 -29.25 -5.04 -12.34
N ASN A 264 -29.16 -3.99 -13.17
CA ASN A 264 -28.14 -3.86 -14.22
C ASN A 264 -27.94 -5.13 -15.08
N GLY A 265 -29.04 -5.80 -15.43
CA GLY A 265 -29.05 -7.04 -16.21
C GLY A 265 -28.86 -8.34 -15.41
N LEU A 266 -28.54 -8.26 -14.12
CA LEU A 266 -28.41 -9.41 -13.22
C LEU A 266 -29.73 -9.70 -12.51
N ILE A 267 -30.21 -10.94 -12.56
CA ILE A 267 -31.37 -11.36 -11.77
C ILE A 267 -30.91 -11.59 -10.33
N MET A 268 -31.58 -10.94 -9.37
CA MET A 268 -31.31 -11.14 -7.94
C MET A 268 -31.87 -12.50 -7.49
N GLY A 269 -31.04 -13.29 -6.82
CA GLY A 269 -31.37 -14.56 -6.19
C GLY A 269 -31.77 -14.40 -4.72
N ALA A 270 -31.59 -15.45 -3.93
CA ALA A 270 -31.89 -15.44 -2.51
C ALA A 270 -31.03 -14.39 -1.76
N GLU A 271 -31.64 -13.73 -0.78
CA GLU A 271 -30.94 -12.82 0.13
C GLU A 271 -29.90 -13.58 0.96
N ILE A 272 -28.77 -12.93 1.25
CA ILE A 272 -27.78 -13.47 2.18
C ILE A 272 -28.11 -13.07 3.61
N SER A 273 -27.88 -14.01 4.53
CA SER A 273 -27.87 -13.76 5.97
C SER A 273 -26.47 -13.33 6.42
N GLY A 274 -26.37 -12.43 7.39
CA GLY A 274 -25.13 -12.21 8.14
C GLY A 274 -24.71 -10.76 8.25
N ASP A 275 -23.67 -10.54 9.04
CA ASP A 275 -22.82 -9.35 9.21
C ASP A 275 -23.24 -8.10 8.40
N THR A 276 -24.16 -7.35 9.00
CA THR A 276 -24.67 -6.05 8.51
C THR A 276 -24.43 -4.92 9.51
N THR A 277 -24.11 -5.22 10.76
CA THR A 277 -23.84 -4.22 11.80
C THR A 277 -22.33 -3.93 11.84
N PRO A 278 -21.91 -2.66 11.74
CA PRO A 278 -20.50 -2.33 11.91
C PRO A 278 -19.98 -2.76 13.30
N PRO A 279 -18.67 -3.05 13.43
CA PRO A 279 -18.08 -3.41 14.71
C PRO A 279 -18.12 -2.23 15.68
N VAL A 280 -17.83 -2.50 16.95
CA VAL A 280 -17.66 -1.51 18.00
C VAL A 280 -16.21 -1.48 18.42
N ALA A 281 -15.53 -0.36 18.14
CA ALA A 281 -14.15 -0.16 18.55
C ALA A 281 -14.03 0.16 20.04
N ALA A 282 -13.09 -0.49 20.71
CA ALA A 282 -12.67 -0.19 22.07
C ALA A 282 -11.15 -0.20 22.16
N VAL A 283 -10.59 0.64 23.03
CA VAL A 283 -9.15 0.68 23.30
C VAL A 283 -8.89 1.05 24.75
N THR A 284 -7.86 0.41 25.31
CA THR A 284 -7.25 0.76 26.59
C THR A 284 -5.75 0.89 26.41
N LEU A 285 -5.07 1.59 27.31
CA LEU A 285 -3.63 1.75 27.28
C LEU A 285 -3.00 1.52 28.65
N THR A 286 -1.74 1.09 28.69
CA THR A 286 -0.99 0.88 29.93
C THR A 286 0.50 1.16 29.69
N PRO A 287 1.14 2.01 30.50
CA PRO A 287 0.58 2.81 31.61
C PRO A 287 -0.26 4.00 31.14
N SER A 288 -1.13 4.53 32.01
CA SER A 288 -2.02 5.67 31.68
C SER A 288 -1.31 7.01 31.48
N ASN A 289 -0.16 7.19 32.13
CA ASN A 289 0.65 8.42 32.09
C ASN A 289 2.12 8.02 31.89
N PRO A 290 2.52 7.67 30.66
CA PRO A 290 3.89 7.29 30.38
C PRO A 290 4.87 8.46 30.55
N SER A 291 6.11 8.13 30.87
CA SER A 291 7.26 9.04 30.70
C SER A 291 7.80 8.96 29.27
N LEU A 292 8.69 9.89 28.91
CA LEU A 292 9.43 9.84 27.64
C LEU A 292 10.06 8.46 27.41
N ILE A 293 10.06 8.02 26.15
CA ILE A 293 10.61 6.74 25.65
C ILE A 293 10.07 5.48 26.35
N GLN A 294 9.11 5.62 27.26
CA GLN A 294 8.46 4.49 27.91
C GLN A 294 7.51 3.83 26.91
N THR A 295 7.68 2.53 26.71
CA THR A 295 6.76 1.72 25.91
C THR A 295 5.37 1.68 26.56
N VAL A 296 4.36 2.06 25.78
CA VAL A 296 2.94 1.96 26.13
C VAL A 296 2.33 0.82 25.35
N THR A 297 1.64 -0.08 26.04
CA THR A 297 0.83 -1.11 25.41
C THR A 297 -0.57 -0.56 25.14
N PHE A 298 -1.02 -0.69 23.90
CA PHE A 298 -2.38 -0.42 23.49
C PHE A 298 -3.12 -1.73 23.28
N ASN A 299 -4.29 -1.87 23.90
CA ASN A 299 -5.09 -3.08 23.82
C ASN A 299 -6.51 -2.76 23.35
N ALA A 300 -6.82 -3.19 22.13
CA ALA A 300 -8.12 -3.09 21.50
C ALA A 300 -8.99 -4.35 21.62
N SER A 301 -8.63 -5.32 22.47
CA SER A 301 -9.27 -6.65 22.55
C SER A 301 -10.70 -6.62 23.07
N ALA A 302 -11.16 -5.50 23.62
CA ALA A 302 -12.55 -5.29 24.01
C ALA A 302 -13.44 -4.86 22.84
N SER A 303 -12.86 -4.64 21.65
CA SER A 303 -13.62 -4.40 20.43
C SER A 303 -14.40 -5.67 20.07
N TYR A 304 -15.60 -5.51 19.53
CA TYR A 304 -16.44 -6.65 19.17
C TYR A 304 -17.30 -6.34 17.95
N ASP A 305 -17.81 -7.40 17.33
CA ASP A 305 -18.80 -7.36 16.28
C ASP A 305 -19.94 -8.31 16.69
N SER A 306 -21.19 -7.86 16.56
CA SER A 306 -22.37 -8.60 17.01
C SER A 306 -22.82 -9.71 16.07
N ASP A 307 -22.47 -9.60 14.79
CA ASP A 307 -22.96 -10.43 13.69
C ASP A 307 -21.85 -10.83 12.71
N GLY A 308 -20.62 -10.42 13.00
CA GLY A 308 -19.39 -10.84 12.32
C GLY A 308 -18.21 -11.06 13.27
N SER A 309 -17.03 -10.73 12.81
CA SER A 309 -15.72 -10.96 13.42
C SER A 309 -14.74 -9.88 12.97
N ILE A 310 -14.01 -9.31 13.92
CA ILE A 310 -12.96 -8.32 13.63
C ILE A 310 -11.73 -9.03 13.07
N ILE A 311 -11.22 -8.54 11.94
CA ILE A 311 -10.07 -9.13 11.24
C ILE A 311 -8.88 -8.17 11.09
N LEU A 312 -9.07 -6.88 11.35
CA LEU A 312 -8.01 -5.88 11.21
C LEU A 312 -8.13 -4.78 12.26
N TYR A 313 -6.98 -4.36 12.77
CA TYR A 313 -6.77 -3.26 13.70
C TYR A 313 -5.74 -2.31 13.11
N GLU A 314 -6.13 -1.07 12.85
CA GLU A 314 -5.27 -0.05 12.26
C GLU A 314 -5.09 1.09 13.24
N TRP A 315 -3.88 1.59 13.38
CA TRP A 315 -3.52 2.61 14.38
C TRP A 315 -3.05 3.88 13.70
N ASP A 316 -3.68 4.99 14.07
CA ASP A 316 -3.31 6.36 13.73
C ASP A 316 -2.69 7.00 14.98
N TRP A 317 -1.36 7.16 14.97
CA TRP A 317 -0.56 7.59 16.11
C TRP A 317 -0.55 9.11 16.32
N ASN A 318 -0.95 9.87 15.32
CA ASN A 318 -0.85 11.33 15.34
C ASN A 318 -2.20 12.03 15.06
N ASN A 319 -3.24 11.25 14.78
CA ASN A 319 -4.59 11.65 14.42
C ASN A 319 -4.66 12.57 13.19
N ASP A 320 -3.83 12.32 12.19
CA ASP A 320 -3.84 13.00 10.89
C ASP A 320 -4.75 12.32 9.85
N GLY A 321 -5.31 11.16 10.18
CA GLY A 321 -6.17 10.35 9.32
C GLY A 321 -5.42 9.33 8.47
N VAL A 322 -4.09 9.27 8.56
CA VAL A 322 -3.23 8.22 8.00
C VAL A 322 -2.94 7.21 9.09
N TYR A 323 -3.20 5.93 8.81
CA TYR A 323 -2.95 4.84 9.76
C TYR A 323 -1.56 4.28 9.49
N GLU A 324 -0.63 4.47 10.43
CA GLU A 324 0.76 4.10 10.23
C GLU A 324 1.05 2.63 10.57
N GLU A 325 0.15 1.95 11.27
CA GLU A 325 0.30 0.54 11.63
C GLU A 325 -0.99 -0.25 11.42
N SER A 326 -0.87 -1.52 11.04
CA SER A 326 -2.02 -2.40 10.76
C SER A 326 -1.72 -3.84 11.16
N HIS A 327 -2.59 -4.45 11.97
CA HIS A 327 -2.41 -5.78 12.56
C HIS A 327 -3.67 -6.63 12.49
N THR A 328 -3.51 -7.95 12.47
CA THR A 328 -4.62 -8.92 12.66
C THR A 328 -4.87 -9.26 14.13
N THR A 329 -4.07 -8.71 15.04
CA THR A 329 -4.20 -8.90 16.49
C THR A 329 -4.44 -7.56 17.19
N PRO A 330 -5.19 -7.53 18.32
CA PRO A 330 -5.68 -6.29 18.92
C PRO A 330 -4.65 -5.51 19.75
N ILE A 331 -3.42 -6.01 19.89
CA ILE A 331 -2.42 -5.46 20.81
C ILE A 331 -1.23 -4.93 20.01
N THR A 332 -0.82 -3.71 20.30
CA THR A 332 0.42 -3.10 19.79
C THR A 332 1.11 -2.29 20.88
N THR A 333 2.30 -1.78 20.58
CA THR A 333 3.08 -0.93 21.49
C THR A 333 3.64 0.28 20.77
N HIS A 334 3.70 1.42 21.46
CA HIS A 334 4.30 2.65 20.93
C HIS A 334 5.03 3.43 22.04
N ALA A 335 5.91 4.36 21.66
CA ALA A 335 6.62 5.26 22.59
C ALA A 335 6.92 6.61 21.92
N TRP A 336 6.97 7.69 22.73
CA TRP A 336 7.24 9.04 22.25
C TRP A 336 8.57 9.57 22.79
N ALA A 337 9.31 10.29 21.94
CA ALA A 337 10.55 10.96 22.32
C ALA A 337 10.33 12.36 22.90
N GLU A 338 9.13 12.91 22.76
CA GLU A 338 8.77 14.26 23.20
C GLU A 338 7.58 14.23 24.16
N ALA A 339 7.54 15.19 25.07
CA ALA A 339 6.45 15.33 26.01
C ALA A 339 5.28 16.03 25.32
N GLY A 340 4.06 15.60 25.62
CA GLY A 340 2.90 16.16 24.95
C GLY A 340 1.64 15.34 25.12
N ASN A 341 0.60 15.82 24.44
CA ASN A 341 -0.74 15.27 24.48
C ASN A 341 -1.04 14.69 23.11
N TYR A 342 -1.08 13.38 23.01
CA TYR A 342 -1.27 12.67 21.75
C TYR A 342 -2.68 12.10 21.72
N LEU A 343 -3.44 12.44 20.68
CA LEU A 343 -4.71 11.78 20.39
C LEU A 343 -4.40 10.61 19.48
N ILE A 344 -4.69 9.40 19.93
CA ILE A 344 -4.44 8.16 19.19
C ILE A 344 -5.78 7.60 18.76
N THR A 345 -5.92 7.17 17.51
CA THR A 345 -7.15 6.56 17.00
C THR A 345 -6.89 5.14 16.54
N VAL A 346 -7.66 4.19 17.06
CA VAL A 346 -7.73 2.84 16.47
C VAL A 346 -8.95 2.75 15.55
N ARG A 347 -8.77 2.16 14.37
CA ARG A 347 -9.84 1.68 13.49
C ARG A 347 -9.87 0.16 13.56
N VAL A 348 -11.05 -0.40 13.81
CA VAL A 348 -11.29 -1.85 13.73
C VAL A 348 -12.14 -2.14 12.51
N THR A 349 -11.81 -3.20 11.79
CA THR A 349 -12.51 -3.60 10.56
C THR A 349 -12.98 -5.05 10.67
N ASP A 350 -14.26 -5.29 10.39
CA ASP A 350 -14.88 -6.63 10.40
C ASP A 350 -14.60 -7.46 9.13
N ASN A 351 -15.08 -8.71 9.12
CA ASN A 351 -14.87 -9.68 8.04
C ASN A 351 -15.62 -9.37 6.74
N VAL A 352 -16.46 -8.34 6.71
CA VAL A 352 -17.02 -7.83 5.46
C VAL A 352 -16.54 -6.42 5.12
N GLY A 353 -15.62 -5.84 5.91
CA GLY A 353 -14.93 -4.57 5.66
C GLY A 353 -15.46 -3.29 6.33
N ALA A 354 -16.26 -3.35 7.39
CA ALA A 354 -16.95 -2.19 7.96
C ALA A 354 -16.21 -1.83 9.21
N THR A 355 -16.19 -0.53 9.44
CA THR A 355 -15.20 0.08 10.30
C THR A 355 -15.86 0.83 11.41
N SER A 356 -15.14 0.88 12.51
CA SER A 356 -15.48 1.69 13.67
C SER A 356 -14.19 2.22 14.26
N THR A 357 -14.22 3.42 14.81
CA THR A 357 -13.04 4.06 15.37
C THR A 357 -13.22 4.38 16.83
N LYS A 358 -12.11 4.34 17.58
CA LYS A 358 -12.06 4.81 18.96
C LYS A 358 -10.77 5.57 19.20
N SER A 359 -10.91 6.79 19.70
CA SER A 359 -9.75 7.61 20.08
C SER A 359 -9.51 7.59 21.59
N ILE A 360 -8.25 7.67 21.98
CA ILE A 360 -7.79 7.81 23.36
C ILE A 360 -6.67 8.85 23.44
N THR A 361 -6.66 9.67 24.48
CA THR A 361 -5.60 10.66 24.69
C THR A 361 -4.52 10.08 25.61
N VAL A 362 -3.27 10.17 25.17
CA VAL A 362 -2.09 9.82 25.97
C VAL A 362 -1.41 11.12 26.42
N GLN A 363 -1.20 11.27 27.73
CA GLN A 363 -0.41 12.37 28.28
C GLN A 363 1.01 11.83 28.57
N VAL A 364 1.98 12.27 27.77
CA VAL A 364 3.38 11.90 27.96
C VAL A 364 4.06 12.96 28.80
N SER A 365 4.48 12.57 30.00
CA SER A 365 5.18 13.45 30.93
C SER A 365 6.65 13.60 30.53
N GLY A 366 7.13 14.84 30.44
CA GLY A 366 8.57 15.13 30.50
C GLY A 366 9.08 14.86 31.91
N GLU A 367 10.36 14.54 32.08
CA GLU A 367 10.95 14.33 33.41
C GLU A 367 10.55 15.47 34.36
N GLY A 368 9.80 15.12 35.41
CA GLY A 368 9.40 16.06 36.44
C GLY A 368 10.63 16.59 37.17
N GLY A 369 10.91 17.87 37.01
CA GLY A 369 11.59 18.62 38.07
C GLY A 369 10.75 18.50 39.34
N ALA A 370 11.37 18.05 40.43
CA ALA A 370 10.73 17.94 41.73
C ALA A 370 10.04 19.26 42.10
N ASP A 371 8.72 19.21 42.29
CA ASP A 371 7.93 20.25 42.92
C ASP A 371 8.43 20.42 44.37
N ASN A 372 9.17 21.49 44.60
CA ASN A 372 9.66 21.89 45.91
C ASN A 372 8.73 23.00 46.46
N THR A 373 7.42 22.79 46.50
CA THR A 373 6.48 23.68 47.20
C THR A 373 6.44 23.35 48.69
N GLY A 374 7.45 23.84 49.41
CA GLY A 374 7.59 23.58 50.84
C GLY A 374 8.43 24.57 51.63
N ILE A 375 8.40 25.88 51.31
CA ILE A 375 8.93 26.92 52.22
C ILE A 375 8.10 28.21 52.09
N PRO A 376 7.47 28.74 53.15
CA PRO A 376 6.81 30.03 53.12
C PRO A 376 7.79 31.16 53.49
N GLY A 377 7.85 32.19 52.64
CA GLY A 377 8.33 33.53 52.99
C GLY A 377 9.75 33.86 52.52
N PHE A 378 9.85 34.63 51.43
CA PHE A 378 10.46 35.98 51.40
C PHE A 378 10.45 36.49 49.95
N GLU A 379 9.90 37.69 49.74
CA GLU A 379 9.89 38.37 48.44
C GLU A 379 11.30 38.74 47.98
N LEU A 380 11.60 38.53 46.69
CA LEU A 380 12.58 39.35 45.97
C LEU A 380 12.17 39.54 44.51
N ILE A 381 11.68 40.75 44.25
CA ILE A 381 11.52 41.52 43.01
C ILE A 381 12.26 40.93 41.79
N CYS A 382 11.51 40.53 40.74
CA CYS A 382 12.06 40.35 39.39
C CYS A 382 11.39 41.33 38.42
N GLY A 383 12.21 42.24 37.88
CA GLY A 383 11.83 43.19 36.85
C GLY A 383 11.79 42.55 35.47
N ILE A 384 10.72 42.88 34.75
CA ILE A 384 10.65 43.31 33.34
C ILE A 384 11.65 42.66 32.37
N GLY A 385 11.11 42.00 31.33
CA GLY A 385 11.66 42.14 29.98
C GLY A 385 11.71 40.85 29.16
N ALA A 386 10.62 40.59 28.45
CA ALA A 386 10.53 39.56 27.44
C ALA A 386 11.45 39.78 26.22
N MET A 387 11.63 38.69 25.46
CA MET A 387 11.56 38.60 24.00
C MET A 387 12.86 38.47 23.18
N MET A 388 12.81 37.45 22.31
CA MET A 388 13.60 37.17 21.10
C MET A 388 15.02 36.58 21.25
N ILE A 389 15.11 35.26 21.04
CA ILE A 389 16.31 34.61 20.49
C ILE A 389 16.06 34.40 18.99
N SER A 390 16.62 35.31 18.18
CA SER A 390 16.84 35.10 16.75
C SER A 390 18.28 34.65 16.52
N ILE A 391 18.39 33.60 15.72
CA ILE A 391 19.58 32.88 15.26
C ILE A 391 20.67 33.83 14.75
N LEU A 392 21.90 33.71 15.29
CA LEU A 392 23.08 34.43 14.83
C LEU A 392 24.17 33.44 14.38
N PHE A 393 24.31 33.33 13.06
CA PHE A 393 25.41 32.69 12.36
C PHE A 393 26.74 33.41 12.66
N LEU A 394 27.72 32.67 13.17
CA LEU A 394 29.10 33.11 13.38
C LEU A 394 29.83 33.27 12.02
N LYS A 395 30.18 34.50 11.65
CA LYS A 395 31.23 34.78 10.65
C LYS A 395 32.43 35.43 11.32
N LYS A 396 33.46 34.60 11.48
CA LYS A 396 34.85 34.89 11.87
C LYS A 396 35.46 35.97 10.95
N LYS A 397 35.97 37.07 11.51
CA LYS A 397 37.03 37.85 10.86
C LYS A 397 38.02 38.41 11.90
N ARG A 398 39.27 37.98 11.72
CA ARG A 398 40.52 38.39 12.40
C ARG A 398 40.69 39.91 12.45
N ASN A 399 41.33 40.39 13.52
CA ASN A 399 42.48 41.32 13.46
C ASN A 399 43.13 41.47 14.84
N ARG A 400 44.30 40.85 15.02
CA ARG A 400 45.57 41.54 15.31
C ARG A 400 46.70 40.69 14.73
#